data_AF-A0A9Q2INX8-F1
#
_entry.id   AF-A0A9Q2INX8-F1
#
_cell.length_a   1.000
_cell.length_b   1.000
_cell.length_c   1.000
_cell.angle_alpha   90.00
_cell.angle_beta   90.00
_cell.angle_gamma   90.00
#
_symmetry.space_group_name_H-M   'P 1'
#
loop_
_entity.id
_entity.type
_entity.pdbx_description
1 polymer ?
#
loop_
_entity_poly.entity_id
_entity_poly.type
_entity_poly.pdbx_seq_one_letter_code
_entity_poly.pdbx_strand_id
1 'polypeptide(L)'
;MEVRYIDGYAMVDGYKFRRDTKTGYYLSTKKIFGFRPRLHVYMWIKHNGEIPKGYQIHHKDENKDNNEIDNLMCMTKKKHLEWHGANIPDNRLEKIKKNLDNIRIKASEWHKSEEGRKWHSEHAKRLNLGKMGATKMNCEYCGKSFTSGKKHGKYCSPNCRSNHRRVSEIDNEKRICCICNSEYMVNKYSKSKTCNRVCSFKLSSITRKNAE
;
A
#
# COMPACT_ATOMS: atom_id res chain seq x y z
N MET A 1 41.25 -6.44 -2.79
CA MET A 1 41.11 -6.88 -4.19
C MET A 1 40.87 -5.61 -4.99
N GLU A 2 41.77 -5.24 -5.91
CA GLU A 2 41.70 -3.94 -6.59
C GLU A 2 41.04 -4.10 -7.96
N VAL A 3 40.01 -3.29 -8.24
CA VAL A 3 39.36 -3.23 -9.56
C VAL A 3 39.98 -2.09 -10.35
N ARG A 4 40.51 -2.39 -11.55
CA ARG A 4 41.07 -1.38 -12.46
C ARG A 4 40.10 -1.12 -13.61
N TYR A 5 39.70 0.14 -13.78
CA TYR A 5 38.81 0.55 -14.86
C TYR A 5 39.62 1.11 -16.04
N ILE A 6 39.48 0.50 -17.22
CA ILE A 6 40.22 0.85 -18.45
C ILE A 6 39.26 0.79 -19.62
N ASP A 7 39.07 1.89 -20.36
CA ASP A 7 38.27 1.97 -21.59
C ASP A 7 36.85 1.37 -21.49
N GLY A 8 36.15 1.60 -20.38
CA GLY A 8 34.80 1.07 -20.14
C GLY A 8 34.76 -0.41 -19.74
N TYR A 9 35.91 -1.00 -19.47
CA TYR A 9 36.07 -2.31 -18.87
C TYR A 9 36.51 -2.20 -17.42
N ALA A 10 36.11 -3.16 -16.60
CA ALA A 10 36.65 -3.38 -15.27
C ALA A 10 37.48 -4.67 -15.28
N MET A 11 38.70 -4.58 -14.78
CA MET A 11 39.67 -5.68 -14.71
C MET A 11 39.93 -6.03 -13.26
N VAL A 12 39.72 -7.30 -12.89
CA VAL A 12 39.96 -7.81 -11.53
C VAL A 12 40.32 -9.29 -11.60
N ASP A 13 41.34 -9.72 -10.85
CA ASP A 13 41.85 -11.11 -10.82
C ASP A 13 42.11 -11.71 -12.22
N GLY A 14 42.56 -10.89 -13.17
CA GLY A 14 42.78 -11.30 -14.56
C GLY A 14 41.50 -11.49 -15.40
N TYR A 15 40.32 -11.25 -14.82
CA TYR A 15 39.04 -11.27 -15.52
C TYR A 15 38.66 -9.88 -16.03
N LYS A 16 38.03 -9.86 -17.20
CA LYS A 16 37.50 -8.66 -17.85
C LYS A 16 35.98 -8.62 -17.72
N PHE A 17 35.47 -7.47 -17.30
CA PHE A 17 34.04 -7.18 -17.23
C PHE A 17 33.72 -5.98 -18.12
N ARG A 18 32.75 -6.11 -19.01
CA ARG A 18 32.31 -5.04 -19.92
C ARG A 18 31.08 -4.34 -19.35
N ARG A 19 31.05 -3.01 -19.35
CA ARG A 19 29.84 -2.26 -19.00
C ARG A 19 28.73 -2.53 -20.00
N ASP A 20 27.59 -3.00 -19.51
CA ASP A 20 26.36 -3.12 -20.29
C ASP A 20 25.69 -1.74 -20.39
N THR A 21 25.55 -1.23 -21.61
CA THR A 21 24.95 0.09 -21.86
C THR A 21 23.47 0.15 -21.50
N LYS A 22 22.77 -1.00 -21.51
CA LYS A 22 21.34 -1.06 -21.17
C LYS A 22 21.12 -0.98 -19.66
N THR A 23 21.87 -1.77 -18.90
CA THR A 23 21.65 -1.88 -17.44
C THR A 23 22.64 -1.08 -16.61
N GLY A 24 23.75 -0.63 -17.18
CA GLY A 24 24.84 0.08 -16.51
C GLY A 24 25.78 -0.81 -15.70
N TYR A 25 25.50 -2.11 -15.57
CA TYR A 25 26.34 -3.05 -14.81
C TYR A 25 27.50 -3.61 -15.64
N TYR A 26 28.61 -3.92 -14.99
CA TYR A 26 29.73 -4.63 -15.60
C TYR A 26 29.46 -6.13 -15.63
N LEU A 27 29.41 -6.74 -16.81
CA LEU A 27 29.19 -8.16 -17.04
C LEU A 27 30.50 -8.85 -17.44
N SER A 28 30.81 -9.98 -16.81
CA SER A 28 32.01 -10.77 -17.17
C SER A 28 32.00 -11.16 -18.65
N THR A 29 33.14 -11.05 -19.32
CA THR A 29 33.29 -11.50 -20.71
C THR A 29 33.44 -13.02 -20.81
N LYS A 30 33.77 -13.71 -19.71
CA LYS A 30 33.95 -15.17 -19.64
C LYS A 30 33.05 -15.79 -18.58
N LYS A 31 32.83 -17.11 -18.66
CA LYS A 31 32.19 -17.83 -17.56
C LYS A 31 33.15 -17.95 -16.38
N ILE A 32 32.66 -17.61 -15.20
CA ILE A 32 33.32 -17.73 -13.89
C ILE A 32 32.31 -18.47 -13.00
N PHE A 33 32.75 -19.48 -12.25
CA PHE A 33 31.84 -20.32 -11.44
C PHE A 33 30.72 -20.99 -12.29
N GLY A 34 30.97 -21.27 -13.57
CA GLY A 34 29.99 -21.87 -14.49
C GLY A 34 29.00 -20.91 -15.16
N PHE A 35 28.97 -19.63 -14.79
CA PHE A 35 28.07 -18.62 -15.38
C PHE A 35 28.79 -17.29 -15.65
N ARG A 36 28.14 -16.27 -16.23
CA ARG A 36 28.76 -14.94 -16.43
C ARG A 36 28.30 -13.97 -15.34
N PRO A 37 29.03 -13.83 -14.21
CA PRO A 37 28.61 -12.92 -13.14
C PRO A 37 28.71 -11.45 -13.57
N ARG A 38 27.92 -10.61 -12.90
CA ARG A 38 28.18 -9.16 -12.87
C ARG A 38 29.27 -8.86 -11.85
N LEU A 39 29.99 -7.76 -12.02
CA LEU A 39 31.15 -7.41 -11.18
C LEU A 39 30.81 -7.37 -9.68
N HIS A 40 29.78 -6.64 -9.26
CA HIS A 40 29.36 -6.62 -7.85
C HIS A 40 29.04 -8.01 -7.28
N VAL A 41 28.46 -8.91 -8.08
CA VAL A 41 28.20 -10.31 -7.67
C VAL A 41 29.52 -11.07 -7.52
N TYR A 42 30.45 -10.89 -8.46
CA TYR A 42 31.79 -11.47 -8.39
C TYR A 42 32.53 -11.00 -7.13
N MET A 43 32.58 -9.68 -6.88
CA MET A 43 33.21 -9.09 -5.71
C MET A 43 32.61 -9.65 -4.42
N TRP A 44 31.28 -9.73 -4.33
CA TRP A 44 30.63 -10.34 -3.17
C TRP A 44 31.06 -11.79 -2.97
N ILE A 45 31.00 -12.62 -4.03
CA ILE A 45 31.33 -14.05 -3.91
C ILE A 45 32.78 -14.26 -3.47
N LYS A 46 33.70 -13.45 -3.97
CA LYS A 46 35.12 -13.57 -3.63
C LYS A 46 35.43 -13.21 -2.18
N HIS A 47 34.69 -12.27 -1.60
CA HIS A 47 34.88 -11.84 -0.22
C HIS A 47 34.05 -12.67 0.79
N ASN A 48 32.81 -13.01 0.45
CA ASN A 48 31.82 -13.51 1.41
C ASN A 48 31.30 -14.91 1.06
N GLY A 49 31.69 -15.47 -0.10
CA GLY A 49 31.24 -16.78 -0.56
C GLY A 49 29.88 -16.76 -1.26
N GLU A 50 29.22 -17.93 -1.29
CA GLU A 50 28.00 -18.12 -2.08
C GLU A 50 26.84 -17.23 -1.64
N ILE A 51 26.04 -16.79 -2.62
CA ILE A 51 24.84 -15.98 -2.36
C ILE A 51 23.67 -16.93 -2.10
N PRO A 52 22.98 -16.83 -0.95
CA PRO A 52 21.86 -17.71 -0.65
C PRO A 52 20.72 -17.60 -1.67
N LYS A 53 20.00 -18.70 -1.89
CA LYS A 53 18.86 -18.73 -2.82
C LYS A 53 17.82 -17.66 -2.46
N GLY A 54 17.45 -16.82 -3.43
CA GLY A 54 16.47 -15.75 -3.22
C GLY A 54 17.06 -14.41 -2.75
N TYR A 55 18.38 -14.33 -2.62
CA TYR A 55 19.10 -13.10 -2.30
C TYR A 55 19.67 -12.43 -3.56
N GLN A 56 19.93 -11.14 -3.43
CA GLN A 56 20.53 -10.27 -4.44
C GLN A 56 21.55 -9.35 -3.76
N ILE A 57 22.56 -8.96 -4.53
CA ILE A 57 23.55 -7.99 -4.09
C ILE A 57 23.10 -6.61 -4.54
N HIS A 58 23.09 -5.68 -3.60
CA HIS A 58 22.65 -4.30 -3.77
C HIS A 58 23.82 -3.35 -3.52
N HIS A 59 23.88 -2.27 -4.30
CA HIS A 59 24.77 -1.14 -4.10
C HIS A 59 24.11 -0.16 -3.13
N LYS A 60 24.68 0.04 -1.94
CA LYS A 60 24.12 0.92 -0.90
C LYS A 60 23.95 2.37 -1.39
N ASP A 61 24.84 2.82 -2.26
CA ASP A 61 24.82 4.16 -2.87
C ASP A 61 24.10 4.23 -4.24
N GLU A 62 23.49 3.13 -4.69
CA GLU A 62 22.92 2.95 -6.05
C GLU A 62 23.89 3.16 -7.23
N ASN A 63 25.18 3.39 -6.97
CA ASN A 63 26.18 3.61 -8.00
C ASN A 63 26.78 2.28 -8.46
N LYS A 64 26.40 1.86 -9.66
CA LYS A 64 26.86 0.59 -10.27
C LYS A 64 28.35 0.57 -10.61
N ASP A 65 28.99 1.74 -10.63
CA ASP A 65 30.44 1.88 -10.80
C ASP A 65 31.20 1.69 -9.47
N ASN A 66 30.54 1.83 -8.31
CA ASN A 66 31.15 1.62 -6.99
C ASN A 66 31.03 0.15 -6.53
N ASN A 67 32.01 -0.68 -6.88
CA ASN A 67 31.99 -2.12 -6.60
C ASN A 67 32.81 -2.54 -5.36
N GLU A 68 33.13 -1.58 -4.47
CA GLU A 68 33.80 -1.86 -3.20
C GLU A 68 32.94 -2.73 -2.29
N ILE A 69 33.55 -3.71 -1.61
CA ILE A 69 32.80 -4.70 -0.82
C ILE A 69 31.93 -4.06 0.27
N ASP A 70 32.42 -2.98 0.89
CA ASP A 70 31.69 -2.24 1.93
C ASP A 70 30.50 -1.45 1.38
N ASN A 71 30.48 -1.15 0.07
CA ASN A 71 29.32 -0.55 -0.62
C ASN A 71 28.28 -1.60 -1.04
N LEU A 72 28.60 -2.90 -0.95
CA LEU A 72 27.71 -3.97 -1.32
C LEU A 72 26.96 -4.53 -0.11
N MET A 73 25.74 -4.99 -0.34
CA MET A 73 24.98 -5.70 0.67
C MET A 73 24.15 -6.82 0.06
N CYS A 74 24.15 -7.98 0.72
CA CYS A 74 23.34 -9.12 0.33
C CYS A 74 22.01 -9.09 1.07
N MET A 75 20.92 -9.05 0.32
CA MET A 75 19.58 -8.96 0.86
C MET A 75 18.60 -9.79 0.05
N THR A 76 17.49 -10.19 0.68
CA THR A 76 16.41 -10.87 -0.02
C THR A 76 15.83 -9.99 -1.14
N LYS A 77 15.31 -10.59 -2.21
CA LYS A 77 14.59 -9.87 -3.28
C LYS A 77 13.50 -8.92 -2.76
N LYS A 78 12.77 -9.34 -1.71
CA LYS A 78 11.72 -8.53 -1.08
C LYS A 78 12.29 -7.24 -0.48
N LYS A 79 13.28 -7.36 0.41
CA LYS A 79 13.96 -6.21 1.02
C LYS A 79 14.60 -5.27 0.00
N HIS A 80 15.15 -5.83 -1.08
CA HIS A 80 15.69 -5.02 -2.18
C HIS A 80 14.63 -4.15 -2.84
N LEU A 81 13.45 -4.72 -3.13
CA LEU A 81 12.34 -3.96 -3.69
C LEU A 81 11.78 -2.92 -2.71
N GLU A 82 11.65 -3.27 -1.43
CA GLU A 82 11.21 -2.36 -0.36
C GLU A 82 12.17 -1.16 -0.22
N TRP A 83 13.47 -1.42 -0.25
CA TRP A 83 14.48 -0.37 -0.20
C TRP A 83 14.36 0.61 -1.38
N HIS A 84 14.21 0.11 -2.61
CA HIS A 84 13.99 0.95 -3.79
C HIS A 84 12.67 1.71 -3.75
N GLY A 85 11.64 1.16 -3.10
CA GLY A 85 10.36 1.84 -2.89
C GLY A 85 10.46 2.96 -1.85
N ALA A 86 11.29 2.80 -0.82
CA ALA A 86 11.50 3.78 0.24
C ALA A 86 12.49 4.89 -0.14
N ASN A 87 13.46 4.61 -1.01
CA ASN A 87 14.54 5.52 -1.38
C ASN A 87 14.43 5.98 -2.85
N ILE A 88 13.21 6.22 -3.34
CA ILE A 88 13.01 6.71 -4.71
C ILE A 88 13.59 8.13 -4.81
N PRO A 89 14.53 8.41 -5.74
CA PRO A 89 15.05 9.77 -5.93
C PRO A 89 13.95 10.75 -6.35
N ASP A 90 14.00 12.00 -5.86
CA ASP A 90 12.95 13.02 -6.08
C ASP A 90 12.60 13.23 -7.55
N ASN A 91 13.62 13.27 -8.43
CA ASN A 91 13.42 13.45 -9.86
C ASN A 91 12.61 12.30 -10.51
N ARG A 92 12.75 11.08 -9.99
CA ARG A 92 12.03 9.89 -10.45
C ARG A 92 10.63 9.88 -9.85
N LEU A 93 10.50 10.24 -8.58
CA LEU A 93 9.21 10.36 -7.90
C LEU A 93 8.29 11.34 -8.63
N GLU A 94 8.83 12.49 -9.05
CA GLU A 94 8.08 13.51 -9.78
C GLU A 94 7.61 13.01 -11.16
N LYS A 95 8.46 12.28 -11.88
CA LYS A 95 8.07 11.62 -13.15
C LYS A 95 6.97 10.59 -12.94
N ILE A 96 7.05 9.79 -11.87
CA ILE A 96 6.03 8.80 -11.51
C ILE A 96 4.70 9.50 -11.24
N LYS A 97 4.68 10.56 -10.43
CA LYS A 97 3.47 11.34 -10.12
C LYS A 97 2.80 11.87 -11.38
N LYS A 98 3.56 12.56 -12.25
CA LYS A 98 3.04 13.08 -13.52
C LYS A 98 2.46 11.98 -14.42
N ASN A 99 3.13 10.83 -14.49
CA ASN A 99 2.62 9.70 -15.25
C ASN A 99 1.32 9.15 -14.65
N LEU A 100 1.22 9.04 -13.32
CA LEU A 100 0.00 8.60 -12.64
C LEU A 100 -1.17 9.57 -12.87
N ASP A 101 -0.94 10.88 -12.86
CA ASP A 101 -1.97 11.87 -13.13
C ASP A 101 -2.52 11.74 -14.56
N ASN A 102 -1.64 11.55 -15.54
CA ASN A 102 -2.04 11.30 -16.92
C ASN A 102 -2.82 9.97 -17.07
N ILE A 103 -2.40 8.92 -16.38
CA ILE A 103 -3.07 7.60 -16.42
C ILE A 103 -4.46 7.70 -15.77
N ARG A 104 -4.62 8.45 -14.68
CA ARG A 104 -5.93 8.61 -14.00
C ARG A 104 -7.00 9.14 -14.94
N ILE A 105 -6.65 10.14 -15.76
CA ILE A 105 -7.57 10.72 -16.76
C ILE A 105 -7.98 9.65 -17.78
N LYS A 106 -6.98 9.02 -18.43
CA LYS A 106 -7.22 7.96 -19.43
C LYS A 106 -8.00 6.77 -18.87
N ALA A 107 -7.70 6.37 -17.63
CA ALA A 107 -8.41 5.31 -16.95
C ALA A 107 -9.86 5.70 -16.70
N SER A 108 -10.13 6.93 -16.23
CA SER A 108 -11.49 7.43 -16.04
C SER A 108 -12.26 7.45 -17.37
N GLU A 109 -11.65 7.94 -18.44
CA GLU A 109 -12.25 7.95 -19.78
C GLU A 109 -12.60 6.54 -20.26
N TRP A 110 -11.67 5.59 -20.15
CA TRP A 110 -11.89 4.20 -20.54
C TRP A 110 -13.01 3.54 -19.73
N HIS A 111 -13.06 3.74 -18.40
CA HIS A 111 -14.14 3.20 -17.56
C HIS A 111 -15.52 3.82 -17.87
N LYS A 112 -15.56 5.03 -18.43
CA LYS A 112 -16.80 5.69 -18.90
C LYS A 112 -17.17 5.32 -20.33
N SER A 113 -16.26 4.73 -21.10
CA SER A 113 -16.51 4.31 -22.47
C SER A 113 -17.39 3.06 -22.51
N GLU A 114 -18.10 2.87 -23.62
CA GLU A 114 -18.98 1.71 -23.80
C GLU A 114 -18.17 0.42 -23.93
N GLU A 115 -17.03 0.48 -24.61
CA GLU A 115 -16.09 -0.62 -24.75
C GLU A 115 -15.54 -1.05 -23.39
N GLY A 116 -15.17 -0.10 -22.53
CA GLY A 116 -14.68 -0.38 -21.18
C GLY A 116 -15.75 -1.05 -20.31
N ARG A 117 -16.99 -0.55 -20.33
CA ARG A 117 -18.11 -1.20 -19.61
C ARG A 117 -18.38 -2.61 -20.11
N LYS A 118 -18.39 -2.80 -21.44
CA LYS A 118 -18.59 -4.11 -22.06
C LYS A 118 -17.49 -5.09 -21.64
N TRP A 119 -16.22 -4.66 -21.71
CA TRP A 119 -15.09 -5.46 -21.26
C TRP A 119 -15.24 -5.86 -19.79
N HIS A 120 -15.58 -4.93 -18.89
CA HIS A 120 -15.76 -5.24 -17.46
C HIS A 120 -16.89 -6.24 -17.22
N SER A 121 -18.00 -6.10 -17.95
CA SER A 121 -19.13 -7.05 -17.89
C SER A 121 -18.71 -8.46 -18.31
N GLU A 122 -18.03 -8.59 -19.45
CA GLU A 122 -17.52 -9.87 -19.96
C GLU A 122 -16.45 -10.46 -19.03
N HIS A 123 -15.54 -9.62 -18.53
CA HIS A 123 -14.49 -10.03 -17.61
C HIS A 123 -15.05 -10.55 -16.29
N ALA A 124 -16.06 -9.88 -15.72
CA ALA A 124 -16.74 -10.32 -14.52
C ALA A 124 -17.46 -11.67 -14.71
N LYS A 125 -18.07 -11.89 -15.88
CA LYS A 125 -18.67 -13.19 -16.25
C LYS A 125 -17.60 -14.28 -16.36
N ARG A 126 -16.48 -14.00 -17.04
CA ARG A 126 -15.35 -14.93 -17.21
C ARG A 126 -14.73 -15.35 -15.89
N LEU A 127 -14.54 -14.39 -14.97
CA LEU A 127 -14.04 -14.66 -13.62
C LEU A 127 -15.12 -15.18 -12.66
N ASN A 128 -16.36 -15.33 -13.14
CA ASN A 128 -17.50 -15.79 -12.35
C ASN A 128 -17.73 -14.97 -11.05
N LEU A 129 -17.35 -13.68 -11.04
CA LEU A 129 -17.44 -12.82 -9.86
C LEU A 129 -18.88 -12.48 -9.44
N GLY A 130 -19.85 -12.71 -10.33
CA GLY A 130 -21.28 -12.47 -10.09
C GLY A 130 -22.03 -13.64 -9.43
N LYS A 131 -21.47 -14.84 -9.39
CA LYS A 131 -22.11 -16.00 -8.74
C LYS A 131 -21.71 -16.08 -7.27
N MET A 132 -22.17 -15.11 -6.49
CA MET A 132 -22.11 -15.19 -5.04
C MET A 132 -23.21 -16.15 -4.56
N GLY A 133 -22.80 -17.26 -3.94
CA GLY A 133 -23.74 -18.25 -3.40
C GLY A 133 -24.67 -17.63 -2.35
N ALA A 134 -25.96 -17.95 -2.46
CA ALA A 134 -26.97 -17.56 -1.48
C ALA A 134 -26.82 -18.42 -0.22
N THR A 135 -26.37 -17.82 0.88
CA THR A 135 -26.22 -18.49 2.18
C THR A 135 -27.40 -18.12 3.06
N LYS A 136 -28.10 -19.12 3.60
CA LYS A 136 -29.13 -18.92 4.63
C LYS A 136 -28.44 -18.74 5.98
N MET A 137 -28.87 -17.73 6.74
CA MET A 137 -28.27 -17.34 8.01
C MET A 137 -29.27 -16.62 8.90
N ASN A 138 -28.99 -16.52 10.20
CA ASN A 138 -29.86 -15.86 11.17
C ASN A 138 -29.33 -14.47 11.49
N CYS A 139 -30.25 -13.50 11.63
CA CYS A 139 -29.87 -12.14 11.98
C CYS A 139 -29.38 -12.06 13.43
N GLU A 140 -28.20 -11.48 13.65
CA GLU A 140 -27.62 -11.27 15.00
C GLU A 140 -28.47 -10.34 15.89
N TYR A 141 -29.32 -9.49 15.30
CA TYR A 141 -30.19 -8.58 16.05
C TYR A 141 -31.58 -9.17 16.35
N CYS A 142 -32.29 -9.63 15.32
CA CYS A 142 -33.70 -10.05 15.47
C CYS A 142 -33.93 -11.57 15.42
N GLY A 143 -32.88 -12.37 15.23
CA GLY A 143 -32.95 -13.83 15.16
C GLY A 143 -33.58 -14.39 13.88
N LYS A 144 -34.30 -13.59 13.09
CA LYS A 144 -34.97 -14.04 11.86
C LYS A 144 -33.98 -14.59 10.85
N SER A 145 -34.33 -15.72 10.23
CA SER A 145 -33.59 -16.30 9.11
C SER A 145 -33.71 -15.42 7.87
N PHE A 146 -32.60 -15.20 7.18
CA PHE A 146 -32.51 -14.44 5.94
C PHE A 146 -31.47 -15.06 5.00
N THR A 147 -31.53 -14.68 3.73
CA THR A 147 -30.60 -15.13 2.70
C THR A 147 -29.64 -14.00 2.34
N SER A 148 -28.33 -14.29 2.30
CA SER A 148 -27.32 -13.32 1.89
C SER A 148 -26.48 -13.86 0.74
N GLY A 149 -26.14 -13.02 -0.23
CA GLY A 149 -25.07 -13.33 -1.21
C GLY A 149 -23.67 -13.31 -0.58
N LYS A 150 -23.51 -12.80 0.64
CA LYS A 150 -22.22 -12.80 1.35
C LYS A 150 -22.13 -14.01 2.26
N LYS A 151 -20.96 -14.64 2.30
CA LYS A 151 -20.67 -15.78 3.21
C LYS A 151 -20.81 -15.42 4.70
N HIS A 152 -20.65 -14.14 5.05
CA HIS A 152 -20.65 -13.65 6.44
C HIS A 152 -21.62 -12.47 6.66
N GLY A 153 -22.83 -12.54 6.09
CA GLY A 153 -23.88 -11.59 6.44
C GLY A 153 -24.27 -11.69 7.93
N LYS A 154 -24.50 -10.53 8.58
CA LYS A 154 -24.82 -10.46 10.02
C LYS A 154 -26.26 -10.04 10.33
N TYR A 155 -26.84 -9.23 9.46
CA TYR A 155 -28.14 -8.61 9.69
C TYR A 155 -29.05 -8.79 8.48
N CYS A 156 -30.33 -9.08 8.74
CA CYS A 156 -31.32 -9.26 7.68
C CYS A 156 -31.70 -7.95 6.96
N SER A 157 -31.43 -6.78 7.58
CA SER A 157 -31.73 -5.49 6.98
C SER A 157 -30.82 -4.37 7.53
N PRO A 158 -30.69 -3.23 6.81
CA PRO A 158 -30.03 -2.04 7.33
C PRO A 158 -30.62 -1.57 8.65
N ASN A 159 -31.93 -1.73 8.86
CA ASN A 159 -32.61 -1.38 10.10
C ASN A 159 -32.12 -2.23 11.27
N CYS A 160 -32.03 -3.56 11.10
CA CYS A 160 -31.49 -4.45 12.14
C CYS A 160 -30.02 -4.13 12.47
N ARG A 161 -29.21 -3.80 11.46
CA ARG A 161 -27.83 -3.34 11.67
C ARG A 161 -27.77 -2.05 12.50
N SER A 162 -28.59 -1.06 12.16
CA SER A 162 -28.64 0.22 12.87
C SER A 162 -29.18 0.07 14.28
N ASN A 163 -30.19 -0.79 14.50
CA ASN A 163 -30.72 -1.09 15.83
C ASN A 163 -29.68 -1.78 16.70
N HIS A 164 -29.01 -2.79 16.17
CA HIS A 164 -27.92 -3.45 16.88
C HIS A 164 -26.85 -2.46 17.32
N ARG A 165 -26.40 -1.57 16.42
CA ARG A 165 -25.43 -0.52 16.77
C ARG A 165 -25.90 0.38 17.90
N ARG A 166 -27.16 0.81 17.87
CA ARG A 166 -27.76 1.64 18.93
C ARG A 166 -27.82 0.91 20.27
N VAL A 167 -28.27 -0.34 20.30
CA VAL A 167 -28.37 -1.15 21.52
C VAL A 167 -27.00 -1.52 22.07
N SER A 168 -26.03 -1.80 21.20
CA SER A 168 -24.65 -2.11 21.61
C SER A 168 -23.85 -0.90 22.06
N GLU A 169 -24.38 0.31 21.88
CA GLU A 169 -23.73 1.59 22.22
C GLU A 169 -22.34 1.81 21.57
N ILE A 170 -21.97 1.01 20.56
CA ILE A 170 -20.63 1.03 19.93
C ILE A 170 -20.25 2.36 19.28
N ASP A 171 -21.25 3.16 18.94
CA ASP A 171 -21.09 4.48 18.32
C ASP A 171 -21.18 5.62 19.34
N ASN A 172 -21.28 5.34 20.63
CA ASN A 172 -21.28 6.37 21.67
C ASN A 172 -19.84 6.76 22.04
N GLU A 173 -19.65 8.05 22.28
CA GLU A 173 -18.38 8.65 22.70
C GLU A 173 -18.61 9.56 23.90
N LYS A 174 -17.55 9.75 24.68
CA LYS A 174 -17.53 10.73 25.77
C LYS A 174 -17.29 12.13 25.19
N ARG A 175 -18.13 13.09 25.57
CA ARG A 175 -17.93 14.52 25.30
C ARG A 175 -18.02 15.33 26.59
N ILE A 176 -17.46 16.53 26.55
CA ILE A 176 -17.55 17.51 27.64
C ILE A 176 -18.63 18.52 27.30
N CYS A 177 -19.54 18.79 28.25
CA CYS A 177 -20.60 19.75 28.04
C CYS A 177 -20.06 21.18 28.01
N CYS A 178 -20.39 21.95 26.96
CA CYS A 178 -19.93 23.34 26.83
C CYS A 178 -20.57 24.34 27.82
N ILE A 179 -21.50 23.91 28.68
CA ILE A 179 -22.19 24.78 29.66
C ILE A 179 -21.75 24.47 31.10
N CYS A 180 -21.75 23.20 31.49
CA CYS A 180 -21.42 22.80 32.87
C CYS A 180 -20.09 22.05 32.98
N ASN A 181 -19.38 21.85 31.87
CA ASN A 181 -18.10 21.14 31.79
C ASN A 181 -18.12 19.68 32.30
N SER A 182 -19.30 19.10 32.50
CA SER A 182 -19.44 17.69 32.89
C SER A 182 -19.28 16.76 31.69
N GLU A 183 -18.67 15.60 31.91
CA GLU A 183 -18.60 14.53 30.92
C GLU A 183 -19.98 13.90 30.71
N TYR A 184 -20.30 13.57 29.45
CA TYR A 184 -21.52 12.85 29.10
C TYR A 184 -21.28 11.93 27.91
N MET A 185 -22.06 10.86 27.86
CA MET A 185 -22.08 9.92 26.73
C MET A 185 -23.06 10.41 25.68
N VAL A 186 -22.63 10.41 24.42
CA VAL A 186 -23.50 10.75 23.31
C VAL A 186 -23.10 9.96 22.07
N ASN A 187 -24.09 9.63 21.23
CA ASN A 187 -23.80 9.06 19.93
C ASN A 187 -22.91 10.01 19.10
N LYS A 188 -21.84 9.51 18.49
CA LYS A 188 -20.89 10.32 17.71
C LYS A 188 -21.53 11.11 16.56
N TYR A 189 -22.64 10.62 16.01
CA TYR A 189 -23.40 11.31 14.96
C TYR A 189 -24.33 12.41 15.49
N SER A 190 -24.52 12.49 16.81
CA SER A 190 -25.31 13.56 17.43
C SER A 190 -24.58 14.89 17.34
N LYS A 191 -25.33 15.96 17.07
CA LYS A 191 -24.82 17.35 17.12
C LYS A 191 -24.87 17.94 18.53
N SER A 192 -25.33 17.19 19.54
CA SER A 192 -25.44 17.70 20.91
C SER A 192 -24.07 18.07 21.48
N LYS A 193 -23.97 19.29 21.99
CA LYS A 193 -22.81 19.85 22.70
C LYS A 193 -23.04 19.93 24.23
N THR A 194 -24.20 19.46 24.69
CA THR A 194 -24.65 19.62 26.08
C THR A 194 -25.07 18.28 26.68
N CYS A 195 -24.80 18.10 27.97
CA CYS A 195 -25.06 16.85 28.68
C CYS A 195 -26.54 16.54 28.89
N ASN A 196 -27.39 17.56 28.99
CA ASN A 196 -28.82 17.40 29.26
C ASN A 196 -29.66 18.57 28.72
N ARG A 197 -30.99 18.44 28.83
CA ARG A 197 -31.95 19.43 28.34
C ARG A 197 -31.82 20.79 29.00
N VAL A 198 -31.45 20.86 30.29
CA VAL A 198 -31.24 22.13 31.01
C VAL A 198 -30.06 22.89 30.41
N CYS A 199 -28.93 22.22 30.20
CA CYS A 199 -27.77 22.82 29.54
C CYS A 199 -28.06 23.21 28.09
N SER A 200 -28.84 22.40 27.38
CA SER A 200 -29.30 22.72 26.02
C SER A 200 -30.13 24.01 25.98
N PHE A 201 -31.08 24.19 26.91
CA PHE A 201 -31.86 25.43 27.02
C PHE A 201 -31.00 26.64 27.36
N LYS A 202 -30.05 26.51 28.29
CA LYS A 202 -29.09 27.58 28.62
C LYS A 202 -28.26 27.97 27.40
N LEU A 203 -27.71 27.00 26.67
CA LEU A 203 -26.95 27.24 25.44
C LEU A 203 -27.81 28.00 24.42
N SER A 204 -29.04 27.56 24.17
CA SER A 204 -29.96 28.25 23.24
C SER A 204 -30.30 29.68 23.69
N SER A 205 -30.46 29.92 24.99
CA SER A 205 -30.68 31.27 25.52
C SER A 205 -29.48 32.18 25.28
N ILE A 206 -28.26 31.70 25.52
CA ILE A 206 -27.02 32.46 25.28
C ILE A 206 -26.84 32.74 23.79
N THR A 207 -27.02 31.73 22.93
CA THR A 207 -26.85 31.90 21.48
C THR A 207 -27.84 32.91 20.90
N ARG A 208 -29.07 32.97 21.40
CA ARG A 208 -30.07 33.96 20.98
C ARG A 208 -29.69 35.38 21.42
N LYS A 209 -29.28 35.57 22.67
CA LYS A 209 -28.83 36.88 23.19
C LYS A 209 -27.60 37.44 22.47
N ASN A 210 -26.71 36.57 21.99
CA ASN A 210 -25.50 36.97 21.26
C ASN A 210 -25.75 37.19 19.75
N ALA A 211 -26.96 36.90 19.27
CA ALA A 211 -27.36 37.10 17.87
C ALA A 211 -28.20 38.37 17.68
N GLU A 212 -28.59 39.04 18.76
CA GLU A 212 -29.17 40.38 18.84
C GLU A 212 -28.06 41.42 19.01
#